data_AF-A0A6I2US46-F1
#
_entry.id   AF-A0A6I2US46-F1
#
_cell.length_a   1.000
_cell.length_b   1.000
_cell.length_c   1.000
_cell.angle_alpha   90.00
_cell.angle_beta   90.00
_cell.angle_gamma   90.00
#
_symmetry.space_group_name_H-M   'P 1'
#
loop_
_entity.id
_entity.type
_entity.pdbx_description
1 polymer ?
#
loop_
_entity_poly.entity_id
_entity_poly.type
_entity_poly.pdbx_seq_one_letter_code
_entity_poly.pdbx_strand_id
1 'polypeptide(L)'
;MSAESDKAPMEQAKQYWEQYAMLSQELLKFIGRQDIDEFLELVRQRNVLTDRMKALPETEFYRKTEACQELVKKIRPIDMQLIYKAKAWLNKSRRQNATVHAYDLQPFDPVGNILNRKY
;
A
#
# COMPACT_ATOMS: atom_id res chain seq x y z
N MET A 1 25.28 -2.67 -4.39
CA MET A 1 23.80 -2.57 -4.35
C MET A 1 23.29 -3.33 -5.57
N SER A 2 22.49 -4.39 -5.53
CA SER A 2 21.74 -5.01 -4.44
C SER A 2 21.35 -6.44 -4.86
N ALA A 3 21.28 -7.35 -3.89
CA ALA A 3 21.01 -8.79 -4.03
C ALA A 3 19.56 -9.16 -4.42
N GLU A 4 18.83 -8.30 -5.15
CA GLU A 4 17.44 -8.55 -5.57
C GLU A 4 17.33 -9.47 -6.80
N SER A 5 18.44 -9.76 -7.49
CA SER A 5 18.40 -10.44 -8.82
C SER A 5 18.45 -11.97 -8.79
N ASP A 6 18.47 -12.61 -7.62
CA ASP A 6 18.73 -14.07 -7.50
C ASP A 6 17.54 -14.89 -6.95
N LYS A 7 16.39 -14.25 -6.72
CA LYS A 7 15.18 -14.94 -6.26
C LYS A 7 14.32 -15.36 -7.46
N ALA A 8 13.78 -16.58 -7.39
CA ALA A 8 12.81 -17.03 -8.37
C ALA A 8 11.65 -16.01 -8.47
N PRO A 9 11.15 -15.68 -9.67
CA PRO A 9 10.11 -14.67 -9.84
C PRO A 9 8.86 -14.87 -8.96
N MET A 10 8.50 -16.13 -8.68
CA MET A 10 7.39 -16.48 -7.78
C MET A 10 7.68 -16.17 -6.30
N GLU A 11 8.92 -16.36 -5.85
CA GLU A 11 9.34 -16.04 -4.48
C GLU A 11 9.43 -14.51 -4.29
N GLN A 12 9.85 -13.80 -5.33
CA GLN A 12 9.83 -12.34 -5.34
C GLN A 12 8.40 -11.80 -5.26
N ALA A 13 7.47 -12.38 -6.03
CA ALA A 13 6.05 -12.03 -5.99
C ALA A 13 5.46 -12.25 -4.60
N LYS A 14 5.74 -13.38 -3.95
CA LYS A 14 5.33 -13.65 -2.57
C LYS A 14 5.83 -12.60 -1.60
N GLN A 15 7.11 -12.24 -1.68
CA GLN A 15 7.70 -11.23 -0.80
C GLN A 15 7.08 -9.85 -0.99
N TYR A 16 6.75 -9.47 -2.22
CA TYR A 16 6.05 -8.22 -2.46
C TYR A 16 4.67 -8.19 -1.80
N TRP A 17 3.93 -9.29 -1.85
CA TRP A 17 2.64 -9.40 -1.19
C TRP A 17 2.76 -9.34 0.35
N GLU A 18 3.77 -9.98 0.93
CA GLU A 18 4.06 -9.92 2.36
C GLU A 18 4.46 -8.50 2.82
N GLN A 19 5.34 -7.83 2.05
CA GLN A 19 5.73 -6.44 2.30
C GLN A 19 4.53 -5.49 2.19
N TYR A 20 3.63 -5.71 1.22
CA TYR A 20 2.41 -4.92 1.07
C TYR A 20 1.52 -5.07 2.30
N ALA A 21 1.37 -6.30 2.81
CA ALA A 21 0.63 -6.58 4.04
C ALA A 21 1.20 -5.82 5.25
N MET A 22 2.52 -5.87 5.40
CA MET A 22 3.24 -5.19 6.48
C MET A 22 3.04 -3.68 6.39
N LEU A 23 3.28 -3.07 5.22
CA LEU A 23 3.11 -1.63 5.02
C LEU A 23 1.67 -1.17 5.28
N SER A 24 0.66 -1.93 4.86
CA SER A 24 -0.74 -1.63 5.17
C SER A 24 -1.03 -1.65 6.69
N GLN A 25 -0.42 -2.56 7.44
CA GLN A 25 -0.55 -2.60 8.91
C GLN A 25 0.16 -1.42 9.57
N GLU A 26 1.39 -1.10 9.16
CA GLU A 26 2.13 0.04 9.69
C GLU A 26 1.39 1.36 9.41
N LEU A 27 0.93 1.56 8.17
CA LEU A 27 0.12 2.73 7.81
C LEU A 27 -1.11 2.91 8.71
N LEU A 28 -1.78 1.81 9.07
CA LEU A 28 -2.92 1.86 10.00
C LEU A 28 -2.51 2.23 11.44
N LYS A 29 -1.30 1.88 11.88
CA LYS A 29 -0.76 2.31 13.19
C LYS A 29 -0.46 3.82 13.20
N PHE A 30 0.14 4.32 12.12
CA PHE A 30 0.61 5.71 12.04
C PHE A 30 -0.49 6.73 11.77
N ILE A 31 -1.56 6.35 11.07
CA ILE A 31 -2.65 7.28 10.74
C ILE A 31 -3.37 7.87 11.97
N GLY A 32 -3.20 7.26 13.15
CA GLY A 32 -3.70 7.77 14.42
C GLY A 32 -2.71 8.61 15.22
N ARG A 33 -1.42 8.64 14.87
CA ARG A 33 -0.33 9.12 15.75
C ARG A 33 0.10 10.58 15.56
N GLN A 34 -0.58 11.37 14.72
CA GLN A 34 -0.18 12.75 14.35
C GLN A 34 1.23 12.88 13.74
N ASP A 35 1.95 11.78 13.52
CA ASP A 35 3.22 11.76 12.81
C ASP A 35 2.96 11.68 11.30
N ILE A 36 2.91 12.86 10.68
CA ILE A 36 2.52 13.02 9.28
C ILE A 36 3.66 12.60 8.35
N ASP A 37 4.89 12.96 8.70
CA ASP A 37 6.06 12.73 7.84
C ASP A 37 6.36 11.23 7.72
N GLU A 38 6.30 10.49 8.83
CA GLU A 38 6.45 9.04 8.82
C GLU A 38 5.30 8.35 8.07
N PHE A 39 4.07 8.83 8.23
CA PHE A 39 2.93 8.32 7.47
C PHE A 39 3.12 8.53 5.95
N LEU A 40 3.55 9.72 5.52
CA LEU A 40 3.78 10.02 4.11
C LEU A 40 4.91 9.18 3.51
N GLU A 41 5.98 8.94 4.27
CA GLU A 41 7.07 8.07 3.83
C GLU A 41 6.62 6.63 3.66
N LEU A 42 5.79 6.10 4.58
CA LEU A 42 5.20 4.77 4.43
C LEU A 42 4.26 4.67 3.21
N VAL A 43 3.51 5.74 2.91
CA VAL A 43 2.68 5.81 1.69
C VAL A 43 3.56 5.75 0.44
N ARG A 44 4.67 6.51 0.42
CA ARG A 44 5.63 6.50 -0.68
C ARG A 44 6.23 5.10 -0.88
N GLN A 45 6.62 4.41 0.19
CA GLN A 45 7.15 3.05 0.13
C GLN A 45 6.12 2.07 -0.44
N ARG A 46 4.86 2.15 0.00
CA ARG A 46 3.77 1.29 -0.52
C ARG A 46 3.48 1.55 -2.00
N ASN A 47 3.58 2.79 -2.46
CA ASN A 47 3.42 3.13 -3.88
C ASN A 47 4.54 2.55 -4.74
N VAL A 48 5.80 2.72 -4.33
CA VAL A 48 6.96 2.12 -5.02
C VAL A 48 6.83 0.60 -5.08
N LEU A 49 6.41 -0.04 -3.99
CA LEU A 49 6.16 -1.49 -3.95
C LEU A 49 5.03 -1.89 -4.92
N THR A 50 3.94 -1.13 -4.95
CA THR A 50 2.80 -1.35 -5.86
C THR A 50 3.24 -1.29 -7.32
N ASP A 51 4.12 -0.37 -7.68
CA ASP A 51 4.64 -0.25 -9.04
C ASP A 51 5.55 -1.44 -9.40
N ARG A 52 6.38 -1.91 -8.45
CA ARG A 52 7.18 -3.14 -8.61
C ARG A 52 6.29 -4.38 -8.78
N MET A 53 5.22 -4.47 -8.00
CA MET A 53 4.21 -5.52 -8.11
C MET A 53 3.54 -5.55 -9.48
N LYS A 54 3.21 -4.37 -10.05
CA LYS A 54 2.63 -4.26 -11.40
C LYS A 54 3.63 -4.62 -12.51
N ALA A 55 4.91 -4.35 -12.30
CA ALA A 55 5.96 -4.67 -13.26
C ALA A 55 6.31 -6.18 -13.31
N LEU A 56 5.92 -6.95 -12.30
CA LEU A 56 6.19 -8.39 -12.18
C LEU A 56 4.92 -9.23 -12.43
N PRO A 57 4.78 -9.92 -13.58
CA PRO A 57 3.61 -10.75 -13.91
C PRO A 57 3.31 -11.85 -12.89
N GLU A 58 4.34 -12.39 -12.25
CA GLU A 58 4.25 -13.40 -11.20
C GLU A 58 3.47 -12.94 -9.97
N THR A 59 3.38 -11.63 -9.76
CA THR A 59 2.51 -11.06 -8.74
C THR A 59 1.04 -11.40 -9.00
N GLU A 60 0.59 -11.42 -10.26
CA GLU A 60 -0.78 -11.83 -10.61
C GLU A 60 -0.96 -13.36 -10.55
N PHE A 61 0.06 -14.14 -10.90
CA PHE A 61 0.00 -15.60 -10.75
C PHE A 61 -0.06 -16.01 -9.27
N TYR A 62 0.80 -15.44 -8.44
CA TYR A 62 0.79 -15.66 -6.99
C TYR A 62 -0.53 -15.22 -6.37
N ARG A 63 -1.13 -14.11 -6.83
CA ARG A 63 -2.44 -13.63 -6.35
C ARG A 63 -3.56 -14.67 -6.47
N LYS A 64 -3.49 -15.56 -7.45
CA LYS A 64 -4.49 -16.62 -7.67
C LYS A 64 -4.31 -17.82 -6.72
N THR A 65 -3.16 -17.94 -6.06
CA THR A 65 -2.90 -19.00 -5.09
C THR A 65 -3.73 -18.82 -3.82
N GLU A 66 -4.04 -19.92 -3.14
CA GLU A 66 -4.81 -19.91 -1.89
C GLU A 66 -4.10 -19.09 -0.80
N ALA A 67 -2.77 -19.27 -0.65
CA ALA A 67 -1.96 -18.52 0.32
C ALA A 67 -2.08 -17.01 0.14
N CYS A 68 -2.03 -16.51 -1.11
CA CYS A 68 -2.21 -15.08 -1.36
C CYS A 68 -3.66 -14.63 -1.14
N GLN A 69 -4.65 -15.46 -1.45
CA GLN A 69 -6.06 -15.11 -1.20
C GLN A 69 -6.35 -14.97 0.30
N GLU A 70 -5.80 -15.83 1.15
CA GLU A 70 -5.89 -15.69 2.61
C GLU A 70 -5.26 -14.38 3.09
N LEU A 71 -4.08 -14.06 2.55
CA LEU A 71 -3.39 -12.81 2.86
C LEU A 71 -4.24 -11.59 2.43
N VAL A 72 -4.79 -11.60 1.23
CA VAL A 72 -5.69 -10.55 0.72
C VAL A 72 -6.95 -10.41 1.58
N LYS A 73 -7.55 -11.51 2.05
CA LYS A 73 -8.70 -11.47 2.98
C LYS A 73 -8.36 -10.74 4.27
N LYS A 74 -7.14 -10.92 4.80
CA LYS A 74 -6.65 -10.22 6.01
C LYS A 74 -6.37 -8.74 5.75
N ILE A 75 -5.80 -8.40 4.60
CA ILE A 75 -5.40 -7.03 4.26
C ILE A 75 -6.60 -6.15 3.89
N ARG A 76 -7.59 -6.69 3.18
CA ARG A 76 -8.76 -5.94 2.68
C ARG A 76 -9.45 -5.04 3.72
N PRO A 77 -9.79 -5.50 4.95
CA PRO A 77 -10.39 -4.64 5.96
C PRO A 77 -9.43 -3.56 6.49
N ILE A 78 -8.12 -3.82 6.48
CA ILE A 78 -7.08 -2.85 6.89
C ILE A 78 -7.01 -1.73 5.87
N ASP A 79 -6.91 -2.08 4.59
CA ASP A 79 -6.90 -1.11 3.50
C ASP A 79 -8.17 -0.26 3.51
N MET A 80 -9.35 -0.86 3.70
CA MET A 80 -10.60 -0.09 3.81
C MET A 80 -10.57 0.93 4.96
N GLN A 81 -10.05 0.56 6.13
CA GLN A 81 -9.90 1.50 7.24
C GLN A 81 -8.89 2.60 6.93
N LEU A 82 -7.79 2.24 6.27
CA LEU A 82 -6.76 3.18 5.86
C LEU A 82 -7.34 4.25 4.92
N ILE A 83 -8.18 3.86 3.95
CA ILE A 83 -8.90 4.76 3.04
C ILE A 83 -9.73 5.77 3.82
N TYR A 84 -10.57 5.26 4.71
CA TYR A 84 -11.52 6.09 5.43
C TYR A 84 -10.80 7.10 6.32
N LYS A 85 -9.80 6.62 7.07
CA LYS A 85 -8.99 7.46 7.95
C LYS A 85 -8.14 8.47 7.17
N ALA A 86 -7.60 8.10 5.99
CA ALA A 86 -6.80 9.01 5.16
C ALA A 86 -7.66 10.14 4.59
N LYS A 87 -8.89 9.84 4.15
CA LYS A 87 -9.87 10.85 3.73
C LYS A 87 -10.24 11.79 4.88
N ALA A 88 -10.52 11.25 6.06
CA ALA A 88 -10.85 12.05 7.24
C ALA A 88 -9.67 12.95 7.64
N TRP A 89 -8.45 12.43 7.61
CA TRP A 89 -7.23 13.17 7.89
C TRP A 89 -6.98 14.28 6.87
N LEU A 90 -7.09 13.99 5.56
CA LEU A 90 -6.96 14.99 4.48
C LEU A 90 -7.96 16.14 4.67
N ASN A 91 -9.22 15.81 4.99
CA ASN A 91 -10.26 16.79 5.23
C ASN A 91 -9.98 17.66 6.47
N LYS A 92 -9.46 17.05 7.55
CA LYS A 92 -9.05 17.79 8.75
C LYS A 92 -7.84 18.68 8.48
N SER A 93 -6.84 18.16 7.77
CA SER A 93 -5.61 18.86 7.42
C SER A 93 -5.88 20.08 6.53
N ARG A 94 -6.72 19.94 5.48
CA ARG A 94 -7.16 21.06 4.62
C ARG A 94 -7.86 22.19 5.38
N ARG A 95 -8.58 21.86 6.46
CA ARG A 95 -9.27 22.85 7.30
C ARG A 95 -8.32 23.53 8.30
N GLN A 96 -7.18 22.92 8.62
CA GLN A 96 -6.27 23.37 9.69
C GLN A 96 -4.93 23.91 9.17
N ASN A 97 -4.49 23.56 7.97
CA ASN A 97 -3.17 23.91 7.43
C ASN A 97 -3.27 24.32 5.95
N ALA A 98 -2.91 25.57 5.63
CA ALA A 98 -2.77 26.06 4.26
C ALA A 98 -1.57 25.41 3.50
N THR A 99 -0.66 24.75 4.23
CA THR A 99 0.59 24.17 3.71
C THR A 99 0.40 22.81 3.02
N VAL A 100 -0.78 22.19 3.11
CA VAL A 100 -1.07 20.88 2.51
C VAL A 100 -1.05 20.92 0.97
N HIS A 101 -1.11 22.11 0.36
CA HIS A 101 -0.88 22.28 -1.07
C HIS A 101 0.47 21.71 -1.57
N ALA A 102 1.47 21.56 -0.69
CA ALA A 102 2.75 20.91 -1.03
C ALA A 102 2.65 19.39 -1.13
N TYR A 103 1.71 18.78 -0.41
CA TYR A 103 1.43 17.34 -0.46
C TYR A 103 0.26 17.12 -1.41
N ASP A 104 0.52 17.37 -2.69
CA ASP A 104 -0.35 16.91 -3.76
C ASP A 104 -0.27 15.38 -3.75
N LEU A 105 -1.06 14.78 -2.86
CA LEU A 105 -1.32 13.36 -2.81
C LEU A 105 -2.01 13.05 -4.13
N GLN A 106 -1.19 12.82 -5.18
CA GLN A 106 -1.61 12.17 -6.42
C GLN A 106 -2.64 11.14 -6.02
N PRO A 107 -3.82 11.14 -6.70
CA PRO A 107 -5.05 10.56 -6.17
C PRO A 107 -4.69 9.29 -5.45
N PHE A 108 -4.73 9.34 -4.11
CA PHE A 108 -4.38 8.25 -3.24
C PHE A 108 -5.32 7.13 -3.64
N ASP A 109 -4.88 6.30 -4.58
CA ASP A 109 -5.64 5.21 -5.15
C ASP A 109 -5.33 4.07 -4.20
N PRO A 110 -6.10 3.95 -3.12
CA PRO A 110 -5.65 3.25 -1.92
C PRO A 110 -5.58 1.74 -2.15
N VAL A 111 -6.26 1.32 -3.21
CA VAL A 111 -6.41 -0.02 -3.73
C VAL A 111 -5.56 -0.22 -4.99
N GLY A 112 -5.00 0.89 -5.52
CA GLY A 112 -4.04 0.97 -6.60
C GLY A 112 -4.32 0.01 -7.74
N ASN A 113 -5.56 -0.13 -8.22
CA ASN A 113 -5.94 -1.10 -9.26
C ASN A 113 -5.56 -2.59 -9.03
N ILE A 114 -4.79 -2.93 -7.97
CA ILE A 114 -4.30 -4.29 -7.71
C ILE A 114 -5.43 -5.12 -7.11
N LEU A 115 -6.13 -4.64 -6.07
CA LEU A 115 -7.22 -5.43 -5.49
C LEU A 115 -8.56 -5.21 -6.18
N ASN A 116 -8.71 -4.10 -6.91
CA ASN A 116 -9.98 -3.64 -7.50
C ASN A 116 -10.24 -4.11 -8.94
N ARG A 117 -9.34 -4.88 -9.57
CA ARG A 117 -9.61 -5.49 -10.87
C ARG A 117 -10.69 -6.56 -10.69
N LYS A 118 -11.96 -6.14 -10.89
CA LYS A 118 -13.11 -7.03 -11.04
C LYS A 118 -12.83 -7.93 -12.24
N TYR A 119 -12.74 -9.23 -11.99
CA TYR A 119 -13.28 -10.18 -12.94
C TYR A 119 -14.81 -10.08 -12.87
#